data_AF-A0A522J4U0-F1
#
_entry.id   AF-A0A522J4U0-F1
#
_cell.length_a   1.000
_cell.length_b   1.000
_cell.length_c   1.000
_cell.angle_alpha   90.00
_cell.angle_beta   90.00
_cell.angle_gamma   90.00
#
_symmetry.space_group_name_H-M   'P 1'
#
loop_
_entity.id
_entity.type
_entity.pdbx_description
1 polymer ?
#
loop_
_entity_poly.entity_id
_entity_poly.type
_entity_poly.pdbx_seq_one_letter_code
_entity_poly.pdbx_strand_id
1 'polypeptide(L)'
;MRNAPLMTYSTHTPRLIQTSAPPSRTKGRPPRLLDQVRAEIRTRHYSLQTEQAYVHWIKRFILFHGKRHPREMGAREVEAFLSDLAIHRHVAANTQNLALSALLFLYKEVLEIELPWLGDVTRAKKPKRLPTVLSEDEARRLMQGLPADVSGLVARLLYGTGMRLMEGVRLRVKDVEFDRHQIMVRGGEGARDRVTVLPDSLVAPFVCNTLAGIGLRHSHRAGIAGPRGREDHDDLHARPEPRWARRGQSAR
;
A
#
# COMPACT_ATOMS: atom_id res chain seq x y z
N MET A 1 59.69 -65.39 12.95
CA MET A 1 59.41 -64.01 13.46
C MET A 1 58.65 -63.25 12.38
N ARG A 2 57.58 -62.55 12.80
CA ARG A 2 56.74 -61.56 12.06
C ARG A 2 55.55 -62.12 11.27
N ASN A 3 54.44 -62.24 12.01
CA ASN A 3 53.07 -62.20 11.53
C ASN A 3 52.79 -60.88 10.80
N ALA A 4 52.09 -60.97 9.67
CA ALA A 4 51.43 -59.85 9.00
C ALA A 4 50.05 -59.60 9.64
N PRO A 5 49.68 -58.35 9.97
CA PRO A 5 48.31 -58.02 10.29
C PRO A 5 47.64 -57.15 9.20
N LEU A 6 46.48 -57.68 8.84
CA LEU A 6 45.24 -57.15 8.28
C LEU A 6 45.01 -55.62 8.24
N MET A 7 44.40 -55.22 7.11
CA MET A 7 43.72 -53.96 6.82
C MET A 7 42.82 -53.48 7.96
N THR A 8 43.00 -52.20 8.35
CA THR A 8 41.98 -51.43 9.08
C THR A 8 41.56 -50.24 8.23
N TYR A 9 40.29 -50.20 7.86
CA TYR A 9 39.64 -49.12 7.13
C TYR A 9 39.53 -47.87 8.02
N SER A 10 40.15 -46.77 7.58
CA SER A 10 40.00 -45.46 8.23
C SER A 10 38.71 -44.81 7.75
N THR A 11 37.71 -44.74 8.64
CA THR A 11 36.44 -44.04 8.41
C THR A 11 36.66 -42.52 8.43
N HIS A 12 36.52 -41.88 7.27
CA HIS A 12 36.49 -40.42 7.17
C HIS A 12 35.16 -39.92 7.76
N THR A 13 35.21 -39.32 8.96
CA THR A 13 34.05 -38.62 9.55
C THR A 13 33.96 -37.21 8.93
N PRO A 14 32.84 -36.82 8.29
CA PRO A 14 32.71 -35.49 7.71
C PRO A 14 32.49 -34.46 8.82
N ARG A 15 33.24 -33.35 8.74
CA ARG A 15 33.21 -32.20 9.65
C ARG A 15 31.84 -31.51 9.52
N LEU A 16 31.00 -31.61 10.55
CA LEU A 16 29.74 -30.86 10.62
C LEU A 16 30.06 -29.36 10.65
N ILE A 17 29.63 -28.66 9.61
CA ILE A 17 29.56 -27.20 9.56
C ILE A 17 28.59 -26.79 10.68
N GLN A 18 29.10 -26.13 11.71
CA GLN A 18 28.26 -25.48 12.72
C GLN A 18 27.50 -24.34 12.02
N THR A 19 26.24 -24.61 11.67
CA THR A 19 25.30 -23.56 11.31
C THR A 19 25.04 -22.75 12.57
N SER A 20 25.66 -21.57 12.67
CA SER A 20 25.37 -20.60 13.72
C SER A 20 23.86 -20.34 13.76
N ALA A 21 23.26 -20.53 14.94
CA ALA A 21 21.86 -20.24 15.20
C ALA A 21 21.48 -18.82 14.74
N PRO A 22 20.24 -18.60 14.23
CA PRO A 22 19.79 -17.27 13.86
C PRO A 22 19.84 -16.34 15.08
N PRO A 23 20.21 -15.06 14.90
CA PRO A 23 20.38 -14.14 16.02
C PRO A 23 19.08 -14.02 16.80
N SER A 24 19.19 -14.29 18.10
CA SER A 24 18.14 -14.20 19.10
C SER A 24 17.36 -12.90 18.98
N ARG A 25 16.03 -13.00 18.89
CA ARG A 25 15.08 -11.88 19.03
C ARG A 25 15.49 -11.00 20.21
N THR A 26 15.81 -9.74 19.94
CA THR A 26 15.98 -8.69 20.94
C THR A 26 14.79 -8.69 21.89
N LYS A 27 15.03 -9.01 23.17
CA LYS A 27 14.11 -8.72 24.28
C LYS A 27 14.04 -7.19 24.44
N GLY A 28 13.22 -6.54 23.63
CA GLY A 28 13.06 -5.09 23.59
C GLY A 28 11.91 -4.61 24.48
N ARG A 29 12.07 -3.39 25.02
CA ARG A 29 11.05 -2.56 25.70
C ARG A 29 9.64 -2.76 25.10
N PRO A 30 8.56 -2.76 25.91
CA PRO A 30 7.21 -2.91 25.37
C PRO A 30 6.99 -1.92 24.22
N PRO A 31 6.42 -2.38 23.08
CA PRO A 31 6.30 -1.56 21.88
C PRO A 31 5.50 -0.30 22.21
N ARG A 32 5.94 0.86 21.70
CA ARG A 32 5.21 2.11 21.92
C ARG A 32 3.83 1.99 21.26
N LEU A 33 2.82 2.70 21.78
CA LEU A 33 1.46 2.62 21.27
C LEU A 33 1.37 2.82 19.75
N LEU A 34 2.07 3.82 19.20
CA LEU A 34 2.06 4.06 17.76
C LEU A 34 2.75 2.95 16.95
N ASP A 35 3.69 2.22 17.54
CA ASP A 35 4.32 1.07 16.89
C ASP A 35 3.37 -0.14 16.89
N GLN A 36 2.58 -0.31 17.97
CA GLN A 36 1.49 -1.29 18.01
C GLN A 36 0.43 -0.99 16.94
N VAL A 37 0.02 0.28 16.80
CA VAL A 37 -0.91 0.72 15.74
C VAL A 37 -0.37 0.37 14.36
N ARG A 38 0.89 0.67 14.07
CA ARG A 38 1.51 0.35 12.76
C ARG A 38 1.57 -1.16 12.53
N ALA A 39 1.95 -1.93 13.55
CA ALA A 39 2.00 -3.38 13.46
C ALA A 39 0.61 -3.94 13.12
N GLU A 40 -0.43 -3.50 13.82
CA GLU A 40 -1.79 -3.99 13.61
C GLU A 40 -2.35 -3.61 12.22
N ILE A 41 -2.08 -2.38 11.76
CA ILE A 41 -2.47 -1.93 10.41
C ILE A 41 -1.81 -2.81 9.33
N ARG A 42 -0.53 -3.15 9.51
CA ARG A 42 0.23 -3.98 8.56
C ARG A 42 -0.20 -5.44 8.59
N THR A 43 -0.47 -5.99 9.77
CA THR A 43 -1.01 -7.35 9.93
C THR A 43 -2.32 -7.52 9.18
N ARG A 44 -3.16 -6.47 9.16
CA ARG A 44 -4.44 -6.44 8.43
C ARG A 44 -4.32 -6.04 6.97
N HIS A 45 -3.10 -5.85 6.47
CA HIS A 45 -2.81 -5.48 5.08
C HIS A 45 -3.50 -4.20 4.61
N TYR A 46 -3.73 -3.25 5.52
CA TYR A 46 -4.17 -1.91 5.12
C TYR A 46 -3.07 -1.19 4.33
N SER A 47 -3.48 -0.18 3.55
CA SER A 47 -2.54 0.62 2.78
C SER A 47 -1.64 1.48 3.67
N LEU A 48 -0.43 1.80 3.18
CA LEU A 48 0.48 2.75 3.85
C LEU A 48 -0.16 4.14 4.04
N GLN A 49 -1.05 4.55 3.13
CA GLN A 49 -1.79 5.79 3.26
C GLN A 49 -2.76 5.75 4.45
N THR A 50 -3.40 4.61 4.68
CA THR A 50 -4.23 4.35 5.87
C THR A 50 -3.38 4.39 7.14
N GLU A 51 -2.19 3.77 7.13
CA GLU A 51 -1.23 3.83 8.25
C GLU A 51 -0.90 5.28 8.63
N GLN A 52 -0.49 6.08 7.65
CA GLN A 52 -0.13 7.48 7.86
C GLN A 52 -1.30 8.30 8.39
N ALA A 53 -2.49 8.14 7.80
CA ALA A 53 -3.69 8.84 8.23
C ALA A 53 -4.08 8.47 9.67
N TYR A 54 -4.07 7.18 10.01
CA TYR A 54 -4.49 6.73 11.33
C TYR A 54 -3.50 7.17 12.40
N VAL A 55 -2.21 6.98 12.18
CA VAL A 55 -1.16 7.46 13.09
C VAL A 55 -1.24 8.96 13.29
N HIS A 56 -1.52 9.73 12.23
CA HIS A 56 -1.71 11.17 12.31
C HIS A 56 -2.88 11.54 13.24
N TRP A 57 -4.06 10.96 13.04
CA TRP A 57 -5.24 11.28 13.84
C TRP A 57 -5.13 10.82 15.28
N ILE A 58 -4.58 9.64 15.53
CA ILE A 58 -4.32 9.12 16.87
C ILE A 58 -3.35 10.03 17.62
N LYS A 59 -2.27 10.47 16.95
CA LYS A 59 -1.31 11.42 17.55
C LYS A 59 -1.99 12.75 17.89
N ARG A 60 -2.83 13.28 17.00
CA ARG A 60 -3.57 14.53 17.27
C ARG A 60 -4.52 14.40 18.45
N PHE A 61 -5.23 13.28 18.55
CA PHE A 61 -6.12 13.00 19.68
C PHE A 61 -5.35 12.94 21.01
N ILE A 62 -4.22 12.24 21.05
CA ILE A 62 -3.36 12.17 22.24
C ILE A 62 -2.84 13.56 22.63
N LEU A 63 -2.43 14.38 21.66
CA LEU A 63 -1.95 15.74 21.91
C LEU A 63 -3.06 16.68 22.39
N PHE A 64 -4.29 16.54 21.86
CA PHE A 64 -5.45 17.31 22.29
C PHE A 64 -5.78 17.08 23.78
N HIS A 65 -5.62 15.85 24.25
CA HIS A 65 -5.83 15.48 25.66
C HIS A 65 -4.55 15.53 26.51
N GLY A 66 -3.58 16.37 26.16
CA GLY A 66 -2.41 16.62 27.00
C GLY A 66 -1.46 15.43 27.17
N LYS A 67 -1.36 14.55 26.17
CA LYS A 67 -0.54 13.32 26.18
C LYS A 67 -1.03 12.24 27.17
N ARG A 68 -2.29 12.31 27.62
CA ARG A 68 -2.94 11.21 28.35
C ARG A 68 -2.96 9.94 27.50
N HIS A 69 -2.83 8.78 28.16
CA HIS A 69 -2.83 7.51 27.44
C HIS A 69 -4.27 7.17 26.99
N PRO A 70 -4.51 6.73 25.75
CA PRO A 70 -5.88 6.42 25.27
C PRO A 70 -6.65 5.38 26.07
N ARG A 71 -5.98 4.49 26.82
CA ARG A 71 -6.64 3.57 27.77
C ARG A 71 -7.33 4.27 28.94
N GLU A 72 -6.92 5.50 29.27
CA GLU A 72 -7.50 6.32 30.34
C GLU A 72 -8.58 7.27 29.82
N MET A 73 -8.99 7.10 28.57
CA MET A 73 -9.89 7.98 27.84
C MET A 73 -10.99 7.15 27.18
N GLY A 74 -12.22 7.68 27.14
CA GLY A 74 -13.38 6.97 26.62
C GLY A 74 -14.23 7.83 25.69
N ALA A 75 -15.55 7.59 25.73
CA ALA A 75 -16.53 8.26 24.87
C ALA A 75 -16.41 9.78 24.89
N ARG A 76 -16.37 10.33 26.10
CA ARG A 76 -16.37 11.78 26.34
C ARG A 76 -15.17 12.46 25.71
N GLU A 77 -13.98 11.87 25.85
CA GLU A 77 -12.77 12.39 25.23
C GLU A 77 -12.81 12.32 23.70
N VAL A 78 -13.36 11.24 23.15
CA VAL A 78 -13.50 11.07 21.70
C VAL A 78 -14.51 12.07 21.14
N GLU A 79 -15.67 12.23 21.78
CA GLU A 79 -16.69 13.22 21.41
C GLU A 79 -16.17 14.65 21.52
N ALA A 80 -15.48 14.99 22.61
CA ALA A 80 -14.87 16.31 22.79
C ALA A 80 -13.87 16.63 21.66
N PHE A 81 -13.02 15.67 21.30
CA PHE A 81 -12.06 15.85 20.21
C PHE A 81 -12.76 16.01 18.86
N LEU A 82 -13.75 15.16 18.54
CA LEU A 82 -14.48 15.25 17.28
C LEU A 82 -15.33 16.52 17.18
N SER A 83 -15.82 17.03 18.31
CA SER A 83 -16.55 18.30 18.40
C SER A 83 -15.62 19.49 18.19
N ASP A 84 -14.43 19.49 18.80
CA ASP A 84 -13.39 20.51 18.55
C ASP A 84 -13.01 20.58 17.07
N LEU A 85 -12.86 19.42 16.42
CA LEU A 85 -12.58 19.35 14.99
C LEU A 85 -13.68 20.00 14.14
N ALA A 86 -14.94 19.84 14.52
CA ALA A 86 -16.07 20.41 13.79
C ALA A 86 -16.25 21.92 14.05
N ILE A 87 -16.18 22.33 15.32
CA ILE A 87 -16.53 23.68 15.76
C ILE A 87 -15.36 24.65 15.60
N HIS A 88 -14.17 24.29 16.07
CA HIS A 88 -13.03 25.20 16.12
C HIS A 88 -12.11 25.06 14.90
N ARG A 89 -12.05 23.87 14.30
CA ARG A 89 -11.19 23.59 13.14
C ARG A 89 -11.95 23.55 11.80
N HIS A 90 -13.28 23.62 11.84
CA HIS A 90 -14.16 23.59 10.66
C HIS A 90 -13.77 22.51 9.63
N VAL A 91 -13.37 21.33 10.11
CA VAL A 91 -12.91 20.27 9.19
C VAL A 91 -14.08 19.73 8.38
N ALA A 92 -13.81 19.34 7.13
CA ALA A 92 -14.80 18.68 6.29
C ALA A 92 -15.30 17.37 6.93
N ALA A 93 -16.55 17.00 6.65
CA ALA A 93 -17.17 15.77 7.16
C ALA A 93 -16.34 14.50 6.87
N ASN A 94 -15.65 14.43 5.73
CA ASN A 94 -14.76 13.31 5.40
C ASN A 94 -13.56 13.23 6.35
N THR A 95 -13.00 14.37 6.69
CA THR A 95 -11.86 14.49 7.59
C THR A 95 -12.25 14.05 9.00
N GLN A 96 -13.42 14.49 9.48
CA GLN A 96 -13.96 14.06 10.77
C GLN A 96 -14.25 12.55 10.80
N ASN A 97 -14.85 12.00 9.74
CA ASN A 97 -15.11 10.57 9.64
C ASN A 97 -13.82 9.72 9.57
N LEU A 98 -12.76 10.24 8.94
CA LEU A 98 -11.45 9.59 8.92
C LEU A 98 -10.81 9.61 10.31
N ALA A 99 -10.89 10.73 11.03
CA ALA A 99 -10.44 10.84 12.41
C ALA A 99 -11.18 9.85 13.32
N LEU A 100 -12.52 9.82 13.23
CA LEU A 100 -13.34 8.85 13.94
C LEU A 100 -12.90 7.42 13.62
N SER A 101 -12.77 7.05 12.34
CA SER A 101 -12.37 5.69 11.94
C SER A 101 -11.01 5.28 12.50
N ALA A 102 -10.05 6.21 12.58
CA ALA A 102 -8.75 5.96 13.20
C ALA A 102 -8.86 5.71 14.72
N LEU A 103 -9.75 6.43 15.42
CA LEU A 103 -10.00 6.23 16.84
C LEU A 103 -10.74 4.91 17.09
N LEU A 104 -11.76 4.61 16.29
CA LEU A 104 -12.44 3.31 16.35
C LEU A 104 -11.46 2.15 16.21
N PHE A 105 -10.55 2.25 15.24
CA PHE A 105 -9.50 1.26 15.02
C PHE A 105 -8.55 1.14 16.22
N LEU A 106 -8.10 2.27 16.77
CA LEU A 106 -7.23 2.28 17.95
C LEU A 106 -7.87 1.53 19.12
N TYR A 107 -9.12 1.85 19.46
CA TYR A 107 -9.75 1.26 20.63
C TYR A 107 -10.14 -0.20 20.42
N LYS A 108 -10.72 -0.52 19.26
CA LYS A 108 -11.22 -1.86 18.99
C LYS A 108 -10.11 -2.85 18.66
N GLU A 109 -9.19 -2.48 17.77
CA GLU A 109 -8.25 -3.42 17.18
C GLU A 109 -6.86 -3.38 17.85
N VAL A 110 -6.46 -2.26 18.45
CA VAL A 110 -5.14 -2.13 19.09
C VAL A 110 -5.22 -2.24 20.61
N LEU A 111 -6.21 -1.61 21.22
CA LEU A 111 -6.37 -1.62 22.68
C LEU A 111 -7.30 -2.74 23.15
N GLU A 112 -8.04 -3.37 22.24
CA GLU A 112 -9.02 -4.42 22.53
C GLU A 112 -10.03 -4.01 23.62
N ILE A 113 -10.38 -2.72 23.65
CA ILE A 113 -11.38 -2.18 24.57
C ILE A 113 -12.73 -2.23 23.87
N GLU A 114 -13.67 -2.96 24.46
CA GLU A 114 -15.07 -2.87 24.05
C GLU A 114 -15.59 -1.48 24.40
N LEU A 115 -16.11 -0.78 23.39
CA LEU A 115 -16.73 0.52 23.55
C LEU A 115 -18.23 0.37 23.27
N PRO A 116 -19.08 0.20 24.31
CA PRO A 116 -20.53 0.06 24.11
C PRO A 116 -21.15 1.27 23.38
N TRP A 117 -20.58 2.46 23.58
CA TRP A 117 -21.03 3.73 22.99
C TRP A 117 -20.61 3.93 21.52
N LEU A 118 -19.84 3.01 20.93
CA LEU A 118 -19.35 3.15 19.54
C LEU A 118 -20.47 3.21 18.51
N GLY A 119 -21.62 2.59 18.82
CA GLY A 119 -22.81 2.61 17.99
C GLY A 119 -23.49 3.98 17.93
N ASP A 120 -23.33 4.79 18.99
CA ASP A 120 -24.02 6.07 19.15
C ASP A 120 -23.24 7.26 18.55
N VAL A 121 -21.96 7.06 18.22
CA VAL A 121 -21.14 8.11 17.61
C VAL A 121 -21.64 8.40 16.20
N THR A 122 -22.40 9.48 16.09
CA THR A 122 -23.01 9.90 14.83
C THR A 122 -21.92 10.34 13.84
N ARG A 123 -21.79 9.60 12.73
CA ARG A 123 -20.91 9.97 11.62
C ARG A 123 -21.40 11.26 10.97
N ALA A 124 -20.47 12.13 10.61
CA ALA A 124 -20.78 13.35 9.89
C ALA A 124 -21.39 13.00 8.53
N LYS A 125 -22.57 13.57 8.24
CA LYS A 125 -23.26 13.37 6.95
C LYS A 125 -22.39 13.92 5.82
N LYS A 126 -22.00 13.04 4.90
CA LYS A 126 -21.37 13.43 3.64
C LYS A 126 -22.38 14.14 2.75
N PRO A 127 -22.15 15.38 2.30
CA PRO A 127 -22.95 15.96 1.23
C PRO A 127 -22.72 15.13 -0.04
N LYS A 128 -23.80 14.59 -0.62
CA LYS A 128 -23.74 13.90 -1.92
C LYS A 128 -23.55 14.95 -2.99
N ARG A 129 -22.34 15.04 -3.54
CA ARG A 129 -22.07 15.86 -4.73
C ARG A 129 -22.28 15.00 -5.97
N LEU A 130 -23.02 15.51 -6.94
CA LEU A 130 -23.10 14.88 -8.26
C LEU A 130 -21.70 14.96 -8.91
N PRO A 131 -21.21 13.89 -9.54
CA PRO A 131 -20.00 13.96 -10.36
C PRO A 131 -20.21 14.99 -11.46
N THR A 132 -19.37 16.02 -11.51
CA THR A 132 -19.30 16.92 -12.66
C THR A 132 -18.42 16.26 -13.71
N VAL A 133 -19.00 16.00 -14.89
CA VAL A 133 -18.28 15.43 -16.04
C VAL A 133 -17.97 16.54 -17.04
N LEU A 134 -16.84 16.44 -17.72
CA LEU A 134 -16.49 17.33 -18.83
C LEU A 134 -17.28 16.91 -20.07
N SER A 135 -17.71 17.89 -20.86
CA SER A 135 -18.15 17.63 -22.24
C SER A 135 -16.98 17.15 -23.11
N GLU A 136 -17.29 16.52 -24.24
CA GLU A 136 -16.26 16.05 -25.18
C GLU A 136 -15.36 17.19 -25.66
N ASP A 137 -15.93 18.36 -25.94
CA ASP A 137 -15.18 19.54 -26.39
C ASP A 137 -14.27 20.11 -25.29
N GLU A 138 -14.73 20.13 -24.05
CA GLU A 138 -13.90 20.54 -22.91
C GLU A 138 -12.75 19.56 -22.68
N ALA A 139 -13.03 18.26 -22.73
CA ALA A 139 -12.00 17.24 -22.62
C ALA A 139 -10.97 17.38 -23.75
N ARG A 140 -11.42 17.61 -24.99
CA ARG A 140 -10.53 17.82 -26.14
C ARG A 140 -9.62 19.04 -25.94
N ARG A 141 -10.19 20.19 -25.56
CA ARG A 141 -9.42 21.41 -25.26
C ARG A 141 -8.42 21.19 -24.12
N LEU A 142 -8.84 20.50 -23.06
CA LEU A 142 -7.96 20.14 -21.95
C LEU A 142 -6.78 19.30 -22.43
N MET A 143 -7.03 18.24 -23.21
CA MET A 143 -5.99 17.34 -23.71
C MET A 143 -4.99 18.02 -24.65
N GLN A 144 -5.44 19.00 -25.42
CA GLN A 144 -4.59 19.83 -26.30
C GLN A 144 -3.72 20.82 -25.52
N GLY A 145 -4.20 21.33 -24.39
CA GLY A 145 -3.44 22.24 -23.52
C GLY A 145 -2.44 21.55 -22.59
N LEU A 146 -2.43 20.21 -22.53
CA LEU A 146 -1.51 19.46 -21.67
C LEU A 146 -0.07 19.51 -22.21
N PRO A 147 0.95 19.58 -21.33
CA PRO A 147 2.34 19.53 -21.74
C PRO A 147 2.68 18.24 -22.52
N ALA A 148 3.71 18.31 -23.36
CA ALA A 148 4.23 17.18 -24.11
C ALA A 148 5.15 16.26 -23.27
N ASP A 149 5.13 16.39 -21.95
CA ASP A 149 5.93 15.62 -21.02
C ASP A 149 5.20 14.36 -20.51
N VAL A 150 5.83 13.67 -19.55
CA VAL A 150 5.27 12.47 -18.91
C VAL A 150 3.94 12.76 -18.22
N SER A 151 3.75 13.95 -17.64
CA SER A 151 2.52 14.29 -16.92
C SER A 151 1.34 14.40 -17.89
N GLY A 152 1.54 15.04 -19.04
CA GLY A 152 0.53 15.10 -20.10
C GLY A 152 0.27 13.74 -20.73
N LEU A 153 1.30 12.90 -20.91
CA LEU A 153 1.13 11.52 -21.37
C LEU A 153 0.27 10.70 -20.40
N VAL A 154 0.55 10.78 -19.10
CA VAL A 154 -0.25 10.09 -18.06
C VAL A 154 -1.69 10.59 -18.07
N ALA A 155 -1.94 11.91 -18.18
CA ALA A 155 -3.30 12.43 -18.23
C ALA A 155 -4.07 11.93 -19.47
N ARG A 156 -3.44 11.92 -20.66
CA ARG A 156 -4.03 11.35 -21.88
C ARG A 156 -4.29 9.84 -21.76
N LEU A 157 -3.38 9.11 -21.13
CA LEU A 157 -3.55 7.70 -20.81
C LEU A 157 -4.78 7.46 -19.93
N LEU A 158 -4.88 8.17 -18.81
CA LEU A 158 -6.00 8.01 -17.87
C LEU A 158 -7.34 8.28 -18.57
N TYR A 159 -7.39 9.32 -19.41
CA TYR A 159 -8.59 9.65 -20.20
C TYR A 159 -8.95 8.55 -21.21
N GLY A 160 -7.99 8.10 -22.02
CA GLY A 160 -8.25 7.12 -23.08
C GLY A 160 -8.51 5.69 -22.59
N THR A 161 -8.10 5.35 -21.37
CA THR A 161 -8.15 3.98 -20.84
C THR A 161 -9.11 3.80 -19.66
N GLY A 162 -9.62 4.90 -19.10
CA GLY A 162 -10.45 4.89 -17.89
C GLY A 162 -9.74 4.36 -16.64
N MET A 163 -8.40 4.32 -16.66
CA MET A 163 -7.60 3.91 -15.51
C MET A 163 -7.71 4.90 -14.36
N ARG A 164 -7.60 4.41 -13.13
CA ARG A 164 -7.46 5.28 -11.96
C ARG A 164 -6.05 5.90 -11.96
N LEU A 165 -5.90 7.08 -11.35
CA LEU A 165 -4.61 7.77 -11.26
C LEU A 165 -3.48 6.85 -10.78
N MET A 166 -3.73 6.10 -9.70
CA MET A 166 -2.73 5.18 -9.15
C MET A 166 -2.51 3.92 -10.01
N GLU A 167 -3.43 3.57 -10.90
CA GLU A 167 -3.20 2.50 -11.87
C GLU A 167 -2.25 3.01 -12.97
N GLY A 168 -2.51 4.20 -13.51
CA GLY A 168 -1.68 4.79 -14.58
C GLY A 168 -0.26 5.14 -14.13
N VAL A 169 -0.11 5.76 -12.96
CA VAL A 169 1.21 6.11 -12.40
C VAL A 169 2.02 4.86 -12.00
N ARG A 170 1.35 3.72 -11.79
CA ARG A 170 1.99 2.47 -11.40
C ARG A 170 2.20 1.48 -12.54
N LEU A 171 1.80 1.85 -13.75
CA LEU A 171 1.93 1.04 -14.94
C LEU A 171 3.42 0.68 -15.19
N ARG A 172 3.66 -0.58 -15.55
CA ARG A 172 4.98 -1.10 -15.89
C ARG A 172 5.03 -1.38 -17.38
N VAL A 173 6.21 -1.29 -17.98
CA VAL A 173 6.41 -1.57 -19.41
C VAL A 173 5.90 -2.95 -19.80
N LYS A 174 6.13 -3.97 -18.96
CA LYS A 174 5.68 -5.36 -19.18
C LYS A 174 4.17 -5.55 -19.18
N ASP A 175 3.42 -4.56 -18.70
CA ASP A 175 1.97 -4.63 -18.61
C ASP A 175 1.32 -3.99 -19.85
N VAL A 176 2.11 -3.49 -20.81
CA VAL A 176 1.64 -2.92 -22.07
C VAL A 176 1.94 -3.92 -23.20
N GLU A 177 0.88 -4.32 -23.91
CA GLU A 177 0.95 -5.21 -25.08
C GLU A 177 0.67 -4.39 -26.34
N PHE A 178 1.72 -4.09 -27.09
CA PHE A 178 1.64 -3.23 -28.26
C PHE A 178 0.98 -3.92 -29.44
N ASP A 179 1.18 -5.22 -29.64
CA ASP A 179 0.61 -5.95 -30.78
C ASP A 179 -0.91 -6.07 -30.69
N ARG A 180 -1.42 -6.20 -29.46
CA ARG A 180 -2.87 -6.35 -29.20
C ARG A 180 -3.54 -5.05 -28.79
N HIS A 181 -2.79 -3.95 -28.73
CA HIS A 181 -3.27 -2.64 -28.28
C HIS A 181 -3.98 -2.73 -26.92
N GLN A 182 -3.33 -3.38 -25.95
CA GLN A 182 -3.91 -3.71 -24.64
C GLN A 182 -2.98 -3.34 -23.49
N ILE A 183 -3.59 -3.02 -22.35
CA ILE A 183 -2.90 -2.77 -21.08
C ILE A 183 -3.47 -3.68 -20.00
N MET A 184 -2.59 -4.42 -19.33
CA MET A 184 -2.92 -5.21 -18.15
C MET A 184 -2.88 -4.34 -16.89
N VAL A 185 -4.04 -4.00 -16.35
CA VAL A 185 -4.15 -3.25 -15.09
C VAL A 185 -4.13 -4.22 -13.92
N ARG A 186 -3.07 -4.17 -13.12
CA ARG A 186 -2.90 -5.05 -11.96
C ARG A 186 -3.44 -4.46 -10.67
N GLY A 187 -4.07 -5.31 -9.86
CA GLY A 187 -4.53 -4.92 -8.52
C GLY A 187 -5.64 -3.87 -8.54
N GLY A 188 -6.57 -3.97 -9.48
CA GLY A 188 -7.81 -3.20 -9.49
C GLY A 188 -8.67 -3.48 -8.26
N GLU A 189 -9.86 -2.87 -8.19
CA GLU A 189 -10.75 -3.03 -7.05
C GLU A 189 -10.99 -4.51 -6.70
N GLY A 190 -10.84 -4.85 -5.41
CA GLY A 190 -10.88 -6.24 -4.95
C GLY A 190 -9.64 -7.07 -5.28
N ALA A 191 -8.51 -6.43 -5.63
CA ALA A 191 -7.27 -7.06 -6.06
C ALA A 191 -7.43 -7.94 -7.32
N ARG A 192 -8.34 -7.55 -8.23
CA ARG A 192 -8.56 -8.22 -9.50
C ARG A 192 -7.81 -7.51 -10.62
N ASP A 193 -7.14 -8.29 -11.44
CA ASP A 193 -6.50 -7.80 -12.66
C ASP A 193 -7.57 -7.64 -13.76
N ARG A 194 -7.41 -6.65 -14.62
CA ARG A 194 -8.29 -6.41 -15.77
C ARG A 194 -7.49 -5.92 -16.97
N VAL A 195 -8.01 -6.15 -18.16
CA VAL A 195 -7.46 -5.60 -19.40
C VAL A 195 -8.22 -4.33 -19.78
N THR A 196 -7.49 -3.30 -20.22
CA THR A 196 -8.05 -2.10 -20.87
C THR A 196 -7.38 -1.88 -22.23
N VAL A 197 -7.94 -0.98 -23.03
CA VAL A 197 -7.42 -0.64 -24.36
C VAL A 197 -6.16 0.24 -24.25
N LEU A 198 -5.25 0.12 -25.21
CA LEU A 198 -4.18 1.08 -25.46
C LEU A 198 -4.59 1.93 -26.67
N PRO A 199 -4.88 3.23 -26.51
CA PRO A 199 -5.19 4.10 -27.65
C PRO A 199 -4.00 4.22 -28.61
N ASP A 200 -4.25 4.07 -29.91
CA ASP A 200 -3.22 4.12 -30.97
C ASP A 200 -2.40 5.41 -30.93
N SER A 201 -3.06 6.53 -30.64
CA SER A 201 -2.43 7.85 -30.51
C SER A 201 -1.36 7.92 -29.40
N LEU A 202 -1.37 6.97 -28.46
CA LEU A 202 -0.42 6.91 -27.35
C LEU A 202 0.73 5.91 -27.58
N VAL A 203 0.64 5.02 -28.58
CA VAL A 203 1.67 4.01 -28.86
C VAL A 203 3.03 4.65 -29.10
N ALA A 204 3.12 5.59 -30.05
CA ALA A 204 4.37 6.28 -30.35
C ALA A 204 4.93 7.09 -29.14
N PRO A 205 4.12 7.89 -28.42
CA PRO A 205 4.54 8.52 -27.17
C PRO A 205 5.05 7.56 -26.10
N PHE A 206 4.46 6.37 -25.96
CA PHE A 206 4.91 5.35 -25.01
C PHE A 206 6.27 4.77 -25.36
N VAL A 207 6.46 4.41 -26.63
CA VAL A 207 7.72 3.86 -27.12
C VAL A 207 8.85 4.90 -26.95
N CYS A 208 8.63 6.14 -27.38
CA CYS A 208 9.62 7.21 -27.25
C CYS A 208 10.04 7.46 -25.78
N ASN A 209 9.09 7.54 -24.86
CA ASN A 209 9.41 7.77 -23.44
C ASN A 209 10.09 6.57 -22.77
N THR A 210 9.69 5.35 -23.14
CA THR A 210 10.31 4.12 -22.63
C THR A 210 11.76 4.00 -23.09
N LEU A 211 12.04 4.31 -24.37
CA LEU A 211 13.39 4.29 -24.93
C LEU A 211 14.29 5.39 -24.37
N ALA A 212 13.73 6.55 -24.05
CA ALA A 212 14.46 7.64 -23.40
C ALA A 212 14.80 7.34 -21.93
N GLY A 213 14.27 6.26 -21.34
CA GLY A 213 14.39 5.97 -19.90
C GLY A 213 13.64 6.98 -19.04
N ILE A 214 12.73 7.76 -19.64
CA ILE A 214 11.96 8.82 -18.99
C ILE A 214 10.55 8.25 -18.75
N GLY A 215 10.38 7.57 -17.63
CA GLY A 215 9.08 7.03 -17.20
C GLY A 215 8.90 5.53 -17.44
N LEU A 216 7.74 5.04 -16.97
CA LEU A 216 7.32 3.65 -16.72
C LEU A 216 8.32 2.81 -15.92
N ARG A 217 7.86 2.16 -14.84
CA ARG A 217 8.76 1.39 -13.97
C ARG A 217 9.25 0.13 -14.67
N HIS A 218 10.57 -0.01 -14.82
CA HIS A 218 11.20 -1.24 -15.28
C HIS A 218 11.15 -2.30 -14.17
N SER A 219 10.80 -3.54 -14.54
CA SER A 219 10.76 -4.65 -13.58
C SER A 219 12.13 -5.25 -13.24
N HIS A 220 13.19 -4.84 -13.95
CA HIS A 220 14.56 -5.27 -13.73
C HIS A 220 15.51 -4.09 -13.89
N ARG A 221 15.79 -3.38 -12.80
CA ARG A 221 17.12 -2.79 -12.62
C ARG A 221 17.59 -3.22 -11.25
N ALA A 222 18.40 -4.29 -11.23
CA ALA A 222 19.24 -4.57 -10.08
C ALA A 222 19.95 -3.25 -9.70
N GLY A 223 19.99 -2.96 -8.40
CA GLY A 223 20.38 -1.68 -7.85
C GLY A 223 21.61 -1.08 -8.52
N ILE A 224 21.44 0.10 -9.09
CA ILE A 224 22.50 1.09 -9.12
C ILE A 224 21.98 2.24 -8.26
N ALA A 225 22.59 2.41 -7.10
CA ALA A 225 22.32 3.51 -6.20
C ALA A 225 22.57 4.83 -6.93
N GLY A 226 21.48 5.53 -7.29
CA GLY A 226 21.56 6.95 -7.59
C GLY A 226 21.79 7.72 -6.29
N PRO A 227 22.67 8.72 -6.25
CA PRO A 227 22.91 9.50 -5.04
C PRO A 227 21.77 10.50 -4.87
N ARG A 228 20.63 10.00 -4.34
CA ARG A 228 19.61 10.75 -3.61
C ARG A 228 18.52 9.77 -3.18
N GLY A 229 18.51 9.48 -1.88
CA GLY A 229 17.65 8.49 -1.25
C GLY A 229 16.15 8.76 -1.43
N ARG A 230 15.45 7.70 -1.82
CA ARG A 230 14.17 7.20 -1.28
C ARG A 230 13.98 5.83 -1.92
N GLU A 231 14.37 4.79 -1.21
CA GLU A 231 14.15 3.42 -1.65
C GLU A 231 12.68 3.07 -1.39
N ASP A 232 11.83 3.18 -2.42
CA ASP A 232 10.51 2.57 -2.43
C ASP A 232 10.70 1.05 -2.62
N HIS A 233 10.92 0.34 -1.51
CA HIS A 233 11.04 -1.13 -1.46
C HIS A 233 9.67 -1.84 -1.57
N ASP A 234 8.84 -1.48 -2.55
CA ASP A 234 7.56 -2.14 -2.81
C ASP A 234 7.70 -3.40 -3.71
N ASP A 235 8.90 -3.68 -4.24
CA ASP A 235 9.15 -4.72 -5.25
C ASP A 235 9.78 -6.03 -4.72
N LEU A 236 10.02 -6.19 -3.40
CA LEU A 236 10.67 -7.41 -2.85
C LEU A 236 9.73 -8.49 -2.32
N HIS A 237 8.41 -8.27 -2.33
CA HIS A 237 7.47 -9.32 -1.98
C HIS A 237 6.73 -9.79 -3.23
N ALA A 238 7.15 -10.96 -3.75
CA ALA A 238 6.23 -11.83 -4.48
C ALA A 238 4.98 -11.99 -3.60
N ARG A 239 3.86 -11.38 -4.00
CA ARG A 239 2.60 -11.56 -3.30
C ARG A 239 2.23 -13.04 -3.45
N PRO A 240 2.07 -13.81 -2.36
CA PRO A 240 1.64 -15.20 -2.48
C PRO A 240 0.30 -15.23 -3.23
N GLU A 241 0.15 -16.20 -4.14
CA GLU A 241 -1.07 -16.33 -4.93
C GLU A 241 -2.33 -16.31 -4.05
N PRO A 242 -3.38 -15.58 -4.46
CA PRO A 242 -4.60 -15.51 -3.68
C PRO A 242 -5.24 -16.92 -3.58
N ARG A 243 -5.65 -17.30 -2.36
CA ARG A 243 -6.14 -18.65 -2.01
C ARG A 243 -7.33 -19.19 -2.86
N TRP A 244 -7.95 -18.38 -3.71
CA TRP A 244 -8.99 -18.84 -4.64
C TRP A 244 -8.42 -19.57 -5.87
N ALA A 245 -7.17 -19.32 -6.25
CA ALA A 245 -6.51 -20.00 -7.37
C ALA A 245 -6.29 -21.51 -7.11
N ARG A 246 -6.33 -21.96 -5.85
CA ARG A 246 -6.14 -23.38 -5.47
C ARG A 246 -7.42 -24.23 -5.46
N ARG A 247 -8.60 -23.67 -5.76
CA ARG A 247 -9.87 -24.42 -5.73
C ARG A 247 -10.30 -25.05 -7.07
N GLY A 248 -9.50 -24.90 -8.13
CA GLY A 248 -9.84 -25.42 -9.46
C GLY A 248 -9.20 -26.76 -9.84
N GLN A 249 -8.36 -27.36 -8.99
CA GLN A 249 -7.66 -28.62 -9.28
C GLN A 249 -7.87 -29.64 -8.17
N SER A 250 -9.12 -30.07 -7.97
CA SER A 250 -9.44 -31.34 -7.33
C SER A 250 -10.91 -31.71 -7.57
N ALA A 251 -11.19 -32.19 -8.78
CA ALA A 251 -12.28 -33.10 -9.06
C ALA A 251 -11.89 -33.89 -10.31
N ARG A 252 -11.29 -35.06 -10.08
CA ARG A 252 -11.39 -36.20 -11.01
C ARG A 252 -12.63 -36.99 -10.63
#